data_AF-A0A2D4JXM0-F1
#
_entry.id   AF-A0A2D4JXM0-F1
#
_cell.length_a   1.000
_cell.length_b   1.000
_cell.length_c   1.000
_cell.angle_alpha   90.00
_cell.angle_beta   90.00
_cell.angle_gamma   90.00
#
_symmetry.space_group_name_H-M   'P 1'
#
loop_
_entity.id
_entity.type
_entity.pdbx_description
1 polymer ?
#
loop_
_entity_poly.entity_id
_entity_poly.type
_entity_poly.pdbx_seq_one_letter_code
_entity_poly.pdbx_strand_id
1 'polypeptide(L)'
;EVRNLTCHPCDPEETGKFLTTASPEEEEDEEEEGEEEEEVTREYSCSKMMDLAILMDGSSKLSESDFDELKNFVISMMEKLHITQKRIRLAILEYRTGSHIYLGLKDVKKSTKMRKIVQNIKY
;
A
#
# COMPACT_ATOMS: atom_id res chain seq x y z
N GLU A 1 28.79 -8.88 6.20
CA GLU A 1 28.16 -9.32 4.94
C GLU A 1 27.14 -8.28 4.49
N VAL A 2 27.38 -7.65 3.34
CA VAL A 2 26.42 -6.73 2.73
C VAL A 2 25.46 -7.60 1.92
N ARG A 3 24.19 -7.70 2.35
CA ARG A 3 23.16 -8.36 1.53
C ARG A 3 22.86 -7.44 0.36
N ASN A 4 22.97 -7.97 -0.85
CA ASN A 4 22.63 -7.25 -2.06
C ASN A 4 21.10 -7.03 -2.07
N LEU A 5 20.67 -5.80 -1.81
CA LEU A 5 19.25 -5.45 -1.69
C LEU A 5 18.74 -4.99 -3.06
N THR A 6 18.57 -5.93 -3.99
CA THR A 6 17.87 -5.68 -5.25
C THR A 6 16.37 -5.69 -5.02
N CYS A 7 15.69 -4.61 -5.40
CA CYS A 7 14.23 -4.55 -5.41
C CYS A 7 13.71 -5.41 -6.56
N HIS A 8 12.91 -6.43 -6.24
CA HIS A 8 12.14 -7.19 -7.21
C HIS A 8 10.65 -6.86 -7.04
N PRO A 9 9.86 -6.92 -8.13
CA PRO A 9 8.41 -6.89 -8.04
C PRO A 9 7.92 -7.91 -7.02
N CYS A 10 6.90 -7.58 -6.22
CA CYS A 10 6.34 -8.53 -5.28
C CYS A 10 5.61 -9.60 -6.08
N ASP A 11 5.99 -10.87 -5.90
CA ASP A 11 5.46 -11.98 -6.67
C ASP A 11 3.99 -12.25 -6.28
N PRO A 12 3.02 -12.16 -7.21
CA PRO A 12 1.61 -12.43 -6.93
C PRO A 12 1.36 -13.89 -6.51
N GLU A 13 2.27 -14.83 -6.79
CA GLU A 13 2.12 -16.24 -6.36
C GLU A 13 2.48 -16.45 -4.88
N GLU A 14 3.32 -15.60 -4.29
CA GLU A 14 3.60 -15.66 -2.83
C GLU A 14 2.41 -15.21 -1.98
N THR A 15 1.47 -14.45 -2.55
CA THR A 15 0.26 -13.93 -1.89
C THR A 15 -0.88 -14.96 -1.79
N GLY A 16 -0.84 -16.07 -2.54
CA GLY A 16 -1.93 -17.05 -2.64
C GLY A 16 -2.04 -18.10 -1.52
N LYS A 17 -1.19 -18.07 -0.48
CA LYS A 17 -1.17 -19.13 0.56
C LYS A 17 -1.98 -18.85 1.83
N PHE A 18 -2.75 -17.77 1.90
CA PHE A 18 -3.56 -17.45 3.08
C PHE A 18 -4.98 -17.02 2.73
N LEU A 19 -5.78 -17.96 2.19
CA LEU A 19 -7.21 -18.01 2.45
C LEU A 19 -7.63 -19.49 2.53
N THR A 20 -7.70 -20.01 3.75
CA THR A 20 -8.46 -21.22 4.07
C THR A 20 -9.55 -20.84 5.06
N THR A 21 -10.79 -20.77 4.57
CA THR A 21 -11.97 -21.21 5.31
C THR A 21 -12.93 -21.79 4.28
N ALA A 22 -12.91 -23.11 4.16
CA ALA A 22 -13.93 -23.89 3.47
C ALA A 22 -15.13 -24.11 4.39
N SER A 23 -16.35 -24.00 3.86
CA SER A 23 -17.54 -24.79 4.22
C SER A 23 -18.75 -24.35 3.37
N PRO A 24 -19.77 -25.21 3.16
CA PRO A 24 -19.73 -26.46 2.41
C PRO A 24 -20.71 -26.45 1.21
N GLU A 25 -20.57 -27.48 0.40
CA GLU A 25 -21.33 -27.89 -0.79
C GLU A 25 -22.85 -27.67 -0.72
N GLU A 26 -23.42 -27.14 -1.82
CA GLU A 26 -24.70 -27.62 -2.38
C GLU A 26 -24.53 -27.70 -3.91
N GLU A 27 -24.80 -28.88 -4.46
CA GLU A 27 -24.88 -29.18 -5.89
C GLU A 27 -26.18 -28.58 -6.45
N GLU A 28 -26.17 -28.12 -7.70
CA GLU A 28 -27.07 -28.56 -8.79
C GLU A 28 -26.97 -27.66 -10.05
N ASP A 29 -27.03 -28.36 -11.18
CA ASP A 29 -27.44 -27.95 -12.54
C ASP A 29 -26.47 -27.28 -13.54
N GLU A 30 -26.34 -27.99 -14.66
CA GLU A 30 -25.66 -27.66 -15.92
C GLU A 30 -26.43 -26.60 -16.71
N GLU A 31 -25.79 -25.49 -17.09
CA GLU A 31 -26.05 -24.79 -18.37
C GLU A 31 -24.72 -24.19 -18.89
N GLU A 32 -24.31 -24.59 -20.09
CA GLU A 32 -23.21 -23.96 -20.84
C GLU A 32 -23.64 -22.54 -21.27
N GLU A 33 -23.10 -21.52 -20.62
CA GLU A 33 -23.04 -20.15 -21.15
C GLU A 33 -21.60 -19.63 -21.03
N GLY A 34 -21.20 -18.81 -22.00
CA GLY A 34 -19.82 -18.62 -22.43
C GLY A 34 -18.83 -18.20 -21.35
N GLU A 35 -17.57 -18.54 -21.58
CA GLU A 35 -16.41 -18.09 -20.79
C GLU A 35 -16.34 -16.56 -20.79
N GLU A 36 -17.04 -15.90 -19.87
CA GLU A 36 -16.66 -14.58 -19.42
C GLU A 36 -15.35 -14.77 -18.65
N GLU A 37 -14.23 -14.37 -19.26
CA GLU A 37 -12.98 -14.15 -18.54
C GLU A 37 -13.27 -13.09 -17.46
N GLU A 38 -13.73 -13.50 -16.28
CA GLU A 38 -13.70 -12.62 -15.11
C GLU A 38 -12.24 -12.18 -14.98
N GLU A 39 -11.96 -10.90 -15.28
CA GLU A 39 -10.72 -10.27 -14.91
C GLU A 39 -10.61 -10.39 -13.39
N VAL A 40 -9.97 -11.46 -12.93
CA VAL A 40 -9.55 -11.61 -11.55
C VAL A 40 -8.54 -10.48 -11.32
N THR A 41 -9.06 -9.34 -10.86
CA THR A 41 -8.25 -8.23 -10.38
C THR A 41 -7.49 -8.76 -9.18
N ARG A 42 -6.34 -9.39 -9.43
CA ARG A 42 -5.43 -9.83 -8.37
C ARG A 42 -5.05 -8.56 -7.61
N GLU A 43 -5.63 -8.37 -6.43
CA GLU A 43 -5.27 -7.27 -5.54
C GLU A 43 -3.78 -7.41 -5.20
N TYR A 44 -2.94 -6.67 -5.93
CA TYR A 44 -1.51 -6.67 -5.70
C TYR A 44 -1.24 -6.09 -4.30
N SER A 45 -0.78 -6.94 -3.39
CA SER A 45 -0.39 -6.55 -2.05
C SER A 45 1.04 -7.01 -1.74
N CYS A 46 1.89 -6.08 -1.31
CA CYS A 46 3.27 -6.39 -0.94
C CYS A 46 3.42 -6.59 0.56
N SER A 47 4.01 -7.71 0.97
CA SER A 47 4.10 -8.15 2.38
C SER A 47 5.55 -8.48 2.82
N LYS A 48 6.55 -7.84 2.21
CA LYS A 48 7.97 -8.05 2.53
C LYS A 48 8.36 -7.36 3.84
N MET A 49 9.48 -7.76 4.44
CA MET A 49 10.08 -7.05 5.58
C MET A 49 10.93 -5.90 5.06
N MET A 50 10.52 -4.66 5.31
CA MET A 50 11.17 -3.47 4.76
C MET A 50 10.84 -2.22 5.57
N ASP A 51 11.80 -1.30 5.62
CA ASP A 51 11.56 0.08 6.02
C ASP A 51 11.40 0.95 4.78
N LEU A 52 10.31 1.68 4.71
CA LEU A 52 10.01 2.59 3.61
C LEU A 52 9.77 3.98 4.18
N ALA A 53 10.49 4.97 3.63
CA ALA A 53 10.27 6.37 3.93
C ALA A 53 9.83 7.10 2.64
N ILE A 54 8.69 7.78 2.70
CA ILE A 54 8.18 8.62 1.62
C ILE A 54 8.46 10.07 1.99
N LEU A 55 9.20 10.76 1.13
CA LEU A 55 9.53 12.17 1.25
C LEU A 55 8.70 12.94 0.24
N MET A 56 7.78 13.78 0.72
CA MET A 56 6.87 14.57 -0.08
C MET A 56 7.43 15.99 -0.26
N ASP A 57 7.51 16.45 -1.49
CA ASP A 57 7.92 17.83 -1.79
C ASP A 57 6.81 18.80 -1.39
N GLY A 58 7.06 19.67 -0.41
CA GLY A 58 6.15 20.75 0.02
C GLY A 58 6.60 22.12 -0.47
N SER A 59 7.51 22.19 -1.45
CA SER A 59 7.94 23.45 -2.03
C SER A 59 6.81 24.14 -2.78
N SER A 60 6.95 25.45 -2.95
CA SER A 60 6.03 26.27 -3.77
C SER A 60 6.14 26.00 -5.28
N LYS A 61 6.78 24.91 -5.71
CA LYS A 61 6.89 24.51 -7.12
C LYS A 61 5.73 23.62 -7.57
N LEU A 62 5.07 22.96 -6.63
CA LEU A 62 3.82 22.24 -6.87
C LEU A 62 2.65 23.18 -6.65
N SER A 63 1.56 23.03 -7.41
CA SER A 63 0.30 23.67 -7.06
C SER A 63 -0.40 22.92 -5.90
N GLU A 64 -1.40 23.53 -5.27
CA GLU A 64 -2.20 22.85 -4.24
C GLU A 64 -2.90 21.61 -4.81
N SER A 65 -3.38 21.67 -6.06
CA SER A 65 -3.98 20.51 -6.74
C SER A 65 -2.96 19.40 -7.00
N ASP A 66 -1.74 19.75 -7.45
CA ASP A 66 -0.69 18.73 -7.65
C ASP A 66 -0.28 18.08 -6.33
N PHE A 67 -0.29 18.85 -5.23
CA PHE A 67 -0.01 18.32 -3.91
C PHE A 67 -1.13 17.39 -3.41
N ASP A 68 -2.39 17.68 -3.72
CA ASP A 68 -3.51 16.77 -3.49
C ASP A 68 -3.37 15.47 -4.29
N GLU A 69 -2.96 15.54 -5.56
CA GLU A 69 -2.64 14.35 -6.37
C GLU A 69 -1.49 13.54 -5.76
N LEU A 70 -0.43 14.21 -5.26
CA LEU A 70 0.68 13.55 -4.57
C LEU A 70 0.21 12.82 -3.32
N LYS A 71 -0.68 13.43 -2.51
CA LYS A 71 -1.29 12.76 -1.33
C LYS A 71 -2.09 11.53 -1.75
N ASN A 72 -2.90 11.64 -2.80
CA ASN A 72 -3.69 10.51 -3.32
C ASN A 72 -2.78 9.37 -3.81
N PHE A 73 -1.71 9.69 -4.54
CA PHE A 73 -0.72 8.70 -4.97
C PHE A 73 -0.12 7.95 -3.78
N VAL A 74 0.31 8.66 -2.74
CA VAL A 74 0.85 8.04 -1.52
C VAL A 74 -0.19 7.15 -0.83
N ILE A 75 -1.45 7.59 -0.77
CA ILE A 75 -2.54 6.81 -0.19
C ILE A 75 -2.81 5.52 -0.97
N SER A 76 -2.88 5.58 -2.30
CA SER A 76 -3.05 4.41 -3.16
C SER A 76 -1.86 3.44 -3.06
N MET A 77 -0.65 3.96 -2.85
CA MET A 77 0.50 3.11 -2.55
C MET A 77 0.35 2.42 -1.19
N MET A 78 -0.09 3.14 -0.15
CA MET A 78 -0.33 2.56 1.18
C MET A 78 -1.36 1.42 1.18
N GLU A 79 -2.34 1.46 0.28
CA GLU A 79 -3.36 0.41 0.14
C GLU A 79 -2.77 -0.91 -0.37
N LYS A 80 -1.70 -0.84 -1.17
CA LYS A 80 -1.00 -2.00 -1.75
C LYS A 80 0.11 -2.56 -0.84
N LEU A 81 0.26 -2.03 0.38
CA LEU A 81 1.34 -2.42 1.30
C LEU A 81 0.79 -3.00 2.60
N HIS A 82 1.38 -4.12 3.05
CA HIS A 82 1.10 -4.70 4.36
C HIS A 82 1.84 -3.94 5.47
N ILE A 83 1.35 -2.74 5.79
CA ILE A 83 1.96 -1.83 6.76
C ILE A 83 1.74 -2.34 8.19
N THR A 84 2.80 -2.86 8.81
CA THR A 84 2.84 -3.28 10.22
C THR A 84 4.26 -3.19 10.76
N GLN A 85 4.42 -3.15 12.08
CA GLN A 85 5.75 -3.20 12.71
C GLN A 85 6.53 -4.52 12.47
N LYS A 86 5.88 -5.58 11.96
CA LYS A 86 6.50 -6.88 11.68
C LYS A 86 6.82 -7.11 10.19
N ARG A 87 6.26 -6.31 9.29
CA ARG A 87 6.41 -6.41 7.83
C ARG A 87 6.96 -5.10 7.29
N ILE A 88 6.10 -4.27 6.70
CA ILE A 88 6.50 -2.98 6.14
C ILE A 88 6.28 -1.89 7.18
N ARG A 89 7.36 -1.23 7.60
CA ARG A 89 7.30 -0.02 8.43
C ARG A 89 7.35 1.19 7.52
N LEU A 90 6.39 2.10 7.68
CA LEU A 90 6.24 3.27 6.82
C LEU A 90 6.49 4.56 7.61
N ALA A 91 7.35 5.41 7.06
CA ALA A 91 7.50 6.79 7.47
C ALA A 91 7.04 7.73 6.36
N ILE A 92 6.43 8.85 6.75
CA ILE A 92 5.97 9.90 5.84
C ILE A 92 6.41 11.23 6.39
N LEU A 93 7.11 11.99 5.56
CA LEU A 93 7.55 13.34 5.87
C LEU A 93 7.37 14.26 4.67
N GLU A 94 7.10 15.53 4.97
CA GLU A 94 7.13 16.62 4.00
C GLU A 94 8.44 17.38 4.15
N TYR A 95 9.00 17.85 3.04
CA TYR A 95 10.18 18.70 3.02
C TYR A 95 9.97 19.99 2.22
N ARG A 96 10.39 21.11 2.82
CA ARG A 96 10.44 22.45 2.23
C ARG A 96 11.67 23.18 2.74
N THR A 97 11.51 24.26 3.50
CA THR A 97 12.62 24.94 4.20
C THR A 97 13.10 24.13 5.40
N GLY A 98 12.22 23.31 5.97
CA GLY A 98 12.51 22.31 6.99
C GLY A 98 11.79 21.00 6.65
N SER A 99 11.83 20.04 7.56
CA SER A 99 11.13 18.77 7.39
C SER A 99 10.11 18.56 8.50
N HIS A 100 8.90 18.15 8.14
CA HIS A 100 7.87 17.75 9.10
C HIS A 100 7.59 16.26 8.97
N ILE A 101 7.81 15.52 10.07
CA ILE A 101 7.53 14.08 10.14
C ILE A 101 6.09 13.89 10.62
N TYR A 102 5.25 13.29 9.76
CA TYR A 102 3.85 12.98 10.07
C TYR A 102 3.68 11.56 10.61
N LEU A 103 4.50 10.63 10.12
CA LEU A 103 4.56 9.24 10.58
C LEU A 103 6.02 8.80 10.66
N GLY A 104 6.43 8.28 11.82
CA GLY A 104 7.73 7.65 12.00
C GLY A 104 7.66 6.13 11.82
N LEU A 105 8.80 5.50 11.49
CA LEU A 105 8.88 4.05 11.28
C LEU A 105 8.41 3.22 12.49
N LYS A 106 8.46 3.76 13.70
CA LYS A 106 8.06 3.09 14.95
C LYS A 106 6.61 3.34 15.33
N ASP A 107 5.88 4.18 14.59
CA ASP A 107 4.49 4.49 14.92
C ASP A 107 3.59 3.27 14.71
N VAL A 108 2.72 3.04 15.69
CA VAL A 108 1.70 1.98 15.65
C VAL A 108 0.33 2.64 15.58
N LYS A 109 -0.27 2.64 14.40
CA LYS A 109 -1.60 3.21 14.15
C LYS A 109 -2.37 2.31 13.17
N LYS A 110 -3.70 2.35 13.22
CA LYS A 110 -4.54 1.67 12.21
C LYS A 110 -4.28 2.27 10.84
N SER A 111 -4.28 1.45 9.79
CA SER A 111 -4.05 1.90 8.41
C SER A 111 -5.00 3.03 7.99
N THR A 112 -6.28 2.95 8.38
CA THR A 112 -7.27 4.02 8.17
C THR A 112 -6.88 5.35 8.82
N LYS A 113 -6.27 5.33 10.01
CA LYS A 113 -5.79 6.53 10.70
C LYS A 113 -4.52 7.08 10.03
N MET A 114 -3.63 6.20 9.57
CA MET A 114 -2.43 6.61 8.84
C MET A 114 -2.80 7.30 7.51
N ARG A 115 -3.70 6.72 6.72
CA ARG A 115 -4.19 7.35 5.48
C ARG A 115 -4.87 8.70 5.74
N LYS A 116 -5.67 8.80 6.80
CA LYS A 116 -6.26 10.08 7.23
C LYS A 116 -5.20 11.12 7.61
N ILE A 117 -4.05 10.73 8.16
CA ILE A 117 -2.96 11.66 8.45
C ILE A 117 -2.42 12.22 7.14
N VAL A 118 -2.12 11.36 6.15
CA VAL A 118 -1.63 11.77 4.83
C VAL A 118 -2.59 12.72 4.12
N GLN A 119 -3.88 12.38 4.07
CA GLN A 119 -4.89 13.21 3.41
C GLN A 119 -4.95 14.65 3.97
N ASN A 120 -4.70 14.79 5.28
CA ASN A 120 -4.80 16.04 6.01
C ASN A 120 -3.46 16.80 6.12
N ILE A 121 -2.39 16.32 5.47
CA ILE A 121 -1.16 17.11 5.32
C ILE A 121 -1.53 18.40 4.58
N LYS A 122 -1.11 19.52 5.17
CA LYS A 122 -1.36 20.87 4.65
C LYS A 122 -0.31 21.20 3.59
N TYR A 123 -0.77 21.85 2.52
CA TYR A 123 0.09 22.53 1.56
C TYR A 123 0.58 23.86 2.16
#